data_AF-A0A3M1NCQ1-F1
#
_entry.id   AF-A0A3M1NCQ1-F1
#
_cell.length_a   1.000
_cell.length_b   1.000
_cell.length_c   1.000
_cell.angle_alpha   90.00
_cell.angle_beta   90.00
_cell.angle_gamma   90.00
#
_symmetry.space_group_name_H-M   'P 1'
#
loop_
_entity.id
_entity.type
_entity.pdbx_description
1 polymer ?
#
loop_
_entity_poly.entity_id
_entity_poly.type
_entity_poly.pdbx_seq_one_letter_code
_entity_poly.pdbx_strand_id
1 'polypeptide(L)'
;MRHRLTALLQPPRFLQEDRTHRAHILYLTLLITLGGVLVFGLLTLTGLVPPDRLRLVLMGLMILLLIGLVIRVRQGHVLSSARLFIAGMGLLLVMGSAYGGGLD
;
A
#
# COMPACT_ATOMS: atom_id res chain seq x y z
N MET A 1 20.10 -3.13 12.36
CA MET A 1 18.88 -3.19 11.52
C MET A 1 17.61 -2.63 12.19
N ARG A 2 17.35 -2.86 13.49
CA ARG A 2 16.15 -2.34 14.21
C ARG A 2 15.90 -0.81 14.08
N HIS A 3 16.96 0.01 14.04
CA HIS A 3 16.81 1.48 13.91
C HIS A 3 16.24 1.96 12.57
N ARG A 4 16.31 1.18 11.49
CA ARG A 4 15.73 1.58 10.18
C ARG A 4 14.22 1.30 10.10
N LEU A 5 13.74 0.29 10.82
CA LEU A 5 12.32 -0.04 10.91
C LEU A 5 11.56 0.98 11.78
N THR A 6 12.14 1.41 12.89
CA THR A 6 11.55 2.48 13.72
C THR A 6 11.55 3.81 12.99
N ALA A 7 12.57 4.09 12.19
CA ALA A 7 12.55 5.25 11.30
C ALA A 7 11.37 5.17 10.33
N LEU A 8 11.12 4.02 9.70
CA LEU A 8 9.99 3.84 8.78
C LEU A 8 8.62 4.10 9.43
N LEU A 9 8.48 3.85 10.74
CA LEU A 9 7.26 4.07 11.52
C LEU A 9 7.05 5.54 11.95
N GLN A 10 8.10 6.37 11.92
CA GLN A 10 7.98 7.76 12.34
C GLN A 10 7.29 8.61 11.27
N PRO A 11 6.31 9.44 11.69
CA PRO A 11 5.55 10.26 10.77
C PRO A 11 6.43 11.27 10.04
N PRO A 12 6.18 11.53 8.74
CA PRO A 12 6.94 12.51 8.00
C PRO A 12 6.67 13.91 8.58
N ARG A 13 7.73 14.65 8.89
CA ARG A 13 7.67 16.05 9.35
C ARG A 13 8.28 16.94 8.29
N PHE A 14 7.53 17.93 7.81
CA PHE A 14 7.99 18.93 6.86
C PHE A 14 7.95 20.33 7.49
N LEU A 15 8.75 21.26 6.96
CA LEU A 15 8.79 22.66 7.39
C LEU A 15 7.46 23.42 7.21
N GLN A 16 6.56 22.90 6.38
CA GLN A 16 5.21 23.45 6.16
C GLN A 16 4.17 22.55 6.85
N GLU A 17 3.36 23.14 7.72
CA GLU A 17 2.36 22.45 8.55
C GLU A 17 1.29 21.73 7.70
N ASP A 18 0.74 22.41 6.69
CA ASP A 18 -0.25 21.84 5.76
C ASP A 18 0.29 20.66 4.95
N ARG A 19 1.55 20.75 4.52
CA ARG A 19 2.23 19.66 3.81
C ARG A 19 2.47 18.47 4.73
N THR A 20 2.79 18.75 5.99
CA THR A 20 2.95 17.73 7.03
C THR A 20 1.65 17.00 7.31
N HIS A 21 0.54 17.73 7.44
CA HIS A 21 -0.76 17.13 7.70
C HIS A 21 -1.22 16.22 6.55
N ARG A 22 -1.12 16.69 5.29
CA ARG A 22 -1.47 15.89 4.10
C ARG A 22 -0.57 14.67 3.93
N ALA A 23 0.74 14.82 4.17
CA ALA A 23 1.68 13.71 4.12
C ALA A 23 1.41 12.68 5.21
N HIS A 24 1.03 13.14 6.41
CA HIS A 24 0.70 12.28 7.53
C HIS A 24 -0.54 11.44 7.25
N ILE A 25 -1.61 12.06 6.72
CA ILE A 25 -2.82 11.35 6.31
C ILE A 25 -2.48 10.31 5.24
N LEU A 26 -1.78 10.70 4.17
CA LEU A 26 -1.42 9.77 3.09
C LEU A 26 -0.54 8.62 3.60
N TYR A 27 0.41 8.92 4.49
CA TYR A 27 1.27 7.93 5.12
C TYR A 27 0.48 6.94 5.98
N LEU A 28 -0.47 7.41 6.79
CA LEU A 28 -1.37 6.55 7.57
C LEU A 28 -2.24 5.68 6.66
N THR A 29 -2.82 6.24 5.60
CA THR A 29 -3.62 5.48 4.64
C THR A 29 -2.78 4.36 4.02
N LEU A 30 -1.56 4.67 3.55
CA LEU A 30 -0.64 3.67 2.98
C LEU A 30 -0.30 2.56 3.99
N LEU A 31 -0.09 2.91 5.26
CA LEU A 31 0.20 1.95 6.33
C LEU A 31 -0.99 1.05 6.64
N ILE A 32 -2.20 1.60 6.71
CA ILE A 32 -3.43 0.85 6.91
C ILE A 32 -3.65 -0.11 5.73
N THR A 33 -3.49 0.38 4.50
CA THR A 33 -3.61 -0.47 3.30
C THR A 33 -2.56 -1.57 3.29
N LEU A 34 -1.30 -1.27 3.61
CA LEU A 34 -0.23 -2.26 3.70
C LEU A 34 -0.53 -3.31 4.79
N GLY A 35 -1.01 -2.87 5.95
CA GLY A 35 -1.45 -3.76 7.03
C GLY A 35 -2.58 -4.68 6.58
N GLY A 36 -3.60 -4.14 5.91
CA GLY A 36 -4.71 -4.92 5.36
C GLY A 36 -4.25 -5.98 4.34
N VAL A 37 -3.35 -5.61 3.42
CA VAL A 37 -2.77 -6.54 2.43
C VAL A 37 -1.95 -7.64 3.10
N LEU A 38 -1.17 -7.31 4.13
CA LEU A 38 -0.40 -8.30 4.90
C LEU A 38 -1.32 -9.28 5.63
N VAL A 39 -2.38 -8.80 6.28
CA VAL A 39 -3.38 -9.65 6.95
C VAL A 39 -4.05 -10.57 5.93
N PHE A 40 -4.48 -10.03 4.79
CA PHE A 40 -5.09 -10.81 3.72
C PHE A 40 -4.13 -11.85 3.13
N GLY A 41 -2.86 -11.51 3.01
CA GLY A 41 -1.80 -12.44 2.64
C GLY A 41 -1.63 -13.57 3.63
N LEU A 42 -1.67 -13.24 4.93
CA LEU A 42 -1.63 -14.23 5.99
C LEU A 42 -2.82 -15.19 5.92
N LEU A 43 -4.03 -14.68 5.66
CA LEU A 43 -5.24 -15.49 5.48
C LEU A 43 -5.15 -16.41 4.24
N THR A 44 -4.47 -15.96 3.19
CA THR A 44 -4.22 -16.77 1.99
C THR A 44 -3.20 -17.87 2.28
N LEU A 45 -2.15 -17.56 3.04
CA LEU A 45 -1.14 -18.53 3.47
C LEU A 45 -1.69 -19.57 4.45
N THR A 46 -2.63 -19.19 5.32
CA THR A 46 -3.28 -20.11 6.26
C THR A 46 -4.33 -21.01 5.60
N GLY A 47 -4.51 -20.91 4.27
CA GLY A 47 -5.42 -21.75 3.51
C GLY A 47 -6.91 -21.44 3.71
N LEU A 48 -7.24 -20.33 4.41
CA LEU A 48 -8.62 -19.84 4.51
C LEU A 48 -9.17 -19.33 3.17
N VAL A 49 -8.26 -18.99 2.25
CA VAL A 49 -8.57 -18.50 0.93
C VAL A 49 -7.81 -19.37 -0.08
N PRO A 50 -8.46 -19.82 -1.18
CA PRO A 50 -7.78 -20.60 -2.20
C PRO A 50 -6.57 -19.84 -2.76
N PRO A 51 -5.38 -20.47 -2.79
CA PRO A 51 -4.16 -19.82 -3.26
C PRO A 51 -4.18 -19.77 -4.79
N ASP A 52 -4.64 -18.65 -5.33
CA ASP A 52 -4.45 -18.34 -6.74
C ASP A 52 -3.05 -17.73 -6.95
N ARG A 53 -2.24 -18.34 -7.83
CA ARG A 53 -0.89 -17.87 -8.15
C ARG A 53 -0.90 -16.42 -8.66
N LEU A 54 -1.90 -16.06 -9.46
CA LEU A 54 -2.04 -14.69 -9.97
C LEU A 54 -2.27 -13.69 -8.83
N ARG A 55 -3.13 -14.07 -7.88
CA ARG A 55 -3.47 -13.27 -6.71
C ARG A 55 -2.27 -13.07 -5.78
N LEU A 56 -1.45 -14.11 -5.57
CA LEU A 56 -0.20 -14.01 -4.81
C LEU A 56 0.81 -13.05 -5.47
N VAL A 57 0.95 -13.12 -6.80
CA VAL A 57 1.83 -12.20 -7.56
C VAL A 57 1.34 -10.76 -7.44
N LEU A 58 0.04 -10.52 -7.67
CA LEU A 58 -0.58 -9.20 -7.53
C LEU A 58 -0.40 -8.64 -6.12
N MET A 59 -0.54 -9.49 -5.09
CA MET A 59 -0.36 -9.09 -3.71
C MET A 59 1.10 -8.71 -3.40
N GLY A 60 2.07 -9.47 -3.90
CA GLY A 60 3.50 -9.12 -3.80
C GLY A 60 3.82 -7.80 -4.49
N LEU A 61 3.24 -7.57 -5.67
CA LEU A 61 3.42 -6.32 -6.43
C LEU A 61 2.79 -5.12 -5.70
N MET A 62 1.62 -5.31 -5.08
CA MET A 62 0.99 -4.32 -4.20
C MET A 62 1.87 -3.97 -2.99
N ILE A 63 2.40 -4.97 -2.29
CA ILE A 63 3.27 -4.74 -1.13
C ILE A 63 4.48 -3.91 -1.55
N LEU A 64 5.11 -4.27 -2.67
CA LEU A 64 6.28 -3.55 -3.20
C LEU A 64 5.93 -2.09 -3.54
N LEU A 65 4.80 -1.87 -4.22
CA LEU A 65 4.30 -0.54 -4.58
C LEU A 65 4.04 0.30 -3.32
N LEU A 66 3.34 -0.25 -2.33
CA LEU A 66 3.00 0.44 -1.08
C LEU A 66 4.25 0.82 -0.28
N ILE A 67 5.23 -0.09 -0.17
CA ILE A 67 6.52 0.21 0.47
C ILE A 67 7.24 1.34 -0.27
N GLY A 68 7.29 1.29 -1.61
CA GLY A 68 7.90 2.34 -2.43
C GLY A 68 7.21 3.70 -2.25
N LEU A 69 5.88 3.69 -2.16
CA LEU A 69 5.08 4.89 -1.90
C LEU A 69 5.34 5.47 -0.52
N VAL A 70 5.41 4.63 0.53
CA VAL A 70 5.75 5.06 1.89
C VAL A 70 7.11 5.75 1.91
N ILE A 71 8.12 5.17 1.25
CA ILE A 71 9.46 5.77 1.16
C ILE A 71 9.41 7.13 0.44
N ARG A 72 8.70 7.23 -0.69
CA ARG A 72 8.55 8.50 -1.43
C ARG A 72 7.79 9.57 -0.64
N VAL A 73 6.75 9.20 0.11
CA VAL A 73 6.02 10.14 0.97
C VAL A 73 6.96 10.71 2.03
N ARG A 74 7.84 9.88 2.62
CA ARG A 74 8.85 10.35 3.58
C ARG A 74 9.92 11.26 2.96
N GLN A 75 10.20 11.11 1.67
CA GLN A 75 11.09 12.01 0.92
C GLN A 75 10.42 13.35 0.52
N GLY A 76 9.14 13.55 0.82
CA GLY A 76 8.41 14.78 0.48
C GLY A 76 7.68 14.75 -0.86
N HIS A 77 7.68 13.62 -1.57
CA HIS A 77 6.96 13.45 -2.84
C HIS A 77 5.47 13.12 -2.66
N VAL A 78 4.77 13.85 -1.79
CA VAL A 78 3.39 13.57 -1.36
C VAL A 78 2.41 13.52 -2.53
N LEU A 79 2.42 14.53 -3.40
CA LEU A 79 1.51 14.64 -4.55
C LEU A 79 1.74 13.54 -5.60
N SER A 80 3.00 13.21 -5.87
CA SER A 80 3.34 12.13 -6.81
C SER A 80 2.91 10.78 -6.24
N SER A 81 3.16 10.53 -4.95
CA SER A 81 2.74 9.31 -4.27
C SER A 81 1.23 9.17 -4.21
N ALA A 82 0.49 10.25 -3.93
CA ALA A 82 -0.97 10.23 -3.93
C ALA A 82 -1.54 9.83 -5.31
N ARG A 83 -1.02 10.42 -6.39
CA ARG A 83 -1.43 10.09 -7.77
C ARG A 83 -1.13 8.63 -8.12
N LEU A 84 0.07 8.15 -7.78
CA LEU A 84 0.47 6.75 -8.00
C LEU A 84 -0.39 5.78 -7.18
N PHE A 85 -0.72 6.12 -5.94
CA PHE A 85 -1.60 5.31 -5.09
C PHE A 85 -3.00 5.21 -5.68
N ILE A 86 -3.60 6.33 -6.08
CA ILE A 86 -4.94 6.36 -6.69
C ILE A 86 -4.96 5.58 -8.01
N ALA A 87 -3.96 5.80 -8.87
CA ALA A 87 -3.85 5.06 -10.13
C ALA A 87 -3.67 3.55 -9.90
N GLY A 88 -2.83 3.17 -8.94
CA GLY A 88 -2.62 1.78 -8.55
C GLY A 88 -3.89 1.12 -8.01
N MET A 89 -4.61 1.79 -7.10
CA MET A 89 -5.89 1.31 -6.56
C MET A 89 -6.96 1.20 -7.65
N GLY A 90 -7.04 2.17 -8.57
CA GLY A 90 -7.96 2.11 -9.70
C GLY A 90 -7.67 0.91 -10.61
N LEU A 91 -6.40 0.67 -10.91
CA LEU A 91 -5.99 -0.46 -11.75
C LEU A 91 -6.24 -1.81 -11.07
N LEU A 92 -6.06 -1.88 -9.75
CA LEU A 92 -6.39 -3.05 -8.93
C LEU A 92 -7.90 -3.30 -8.85
N LEU A 93 -8.72 -2.27 -8.74
CA LEU A 93 -10.18 -2.37 -8.77
C LEU A 93 -10.65 -2.89 -10.13
N VAL A 94 -10.10 -2.37 -11.22
CA VAL A 94 -10.42 -2.83 -12.59
C VAL A 94 -10.01 -4.29 -12.76
N MET A 95 -8.77 -4.65 -12.42
CA MET A 95 -8.31 -6.04 -12.45
C MET A 95 -9.18 -6.95 -11.56
N GLY A 96 -9.42 -6.55 -10.30
CA GLY A 96 -10.23 -7.30 -9.36
C GLY A 96 -11.68 -7.49 -9.83
N SER A 97 -12.26 -6.49 -10.49
CA SER A 97 -13.59 -6.61 -11.11
C SER A 97 -13.59 -7.53 -12.34
N ALA A 98 -12.51 -7.53 -13.14
CA ALA A 98 -12.39 -8.43 -14.28
C ALA A 98 -12.21 -9.89 -13.84
N TYR A 99 -11.46 -10.13 -12.76
CA TYR A 99 -11.21 -11.49 -12.23
C TYR A 99 -12.31 -11.97 -11.27
N GLY A 100 -12.99 -11.07 -10.56
CA GLY A 100 -14.06 -11.40 -9.61
C GLY A 100 -15.48 -11.28 -10.17
N GLY A 101 -15.66 -10.54 -11.28
CA GLY A 101 -16.92 -10.42 -12.02
C GLY A 101 -17.03 -11.35 -13.23
N GLY A 102 -16.01 -12.19 -13.47
CA GLY A 102 -16.14 -13.39 -14.29
C GLY A 102 -17.06 -14.36 -13.55
N LEU A 103 -18.33 -14.29 -13.93
CA LEU A 103 -19.44 -15.14 -13.52
C LEU A 103 -19.04 -16.62 -13.54
N ASP A 104 -19.06 -17.25 -12.39
CA ASP A 104 -19.60 -18.59 -12.17
C ASP A 104 -20.54 -18.53 -10.94
#